data_AF-A0A921JZY6-F1
#
_entry.id   AF-A0A921JZY6-F1
#
_cell.length_a   1.000
_cell.length_b   1.000
_cell.length_c   1.000
_cell.angle_alpha   90.00
_cell.angle_beta   90.00
_cell.angle_gamma   90.00
#
_symmetry.space_group_name_H-M   'P 1'
#
loop_
_entity.id
_entity.type
_entity.pdbx_description
1 polymer ?
#
loop_
_entity_poly.entity_id
_entity_poly.type
_entity_poly.pdbx_seq_one_letter_code
_entity_poly.pdbx_strand_id
1 'polypeptide(L)'
;MEREILTFIEHLRTHGIRVSTAETLDAMRCAAVPGILTHRERLHAALGAAIVTRLSQKQTFDAIFALFFGLAPISTAASDDASAGGSIDTDSNAMAGQEASTDPEQFDGTVDEQAT
;
A
#
# COMPACT_ATOMS: atom_id res chain seq x y z
N MET A 1 10.28 -12.31 -17.03
CA MET A 1 10.20 -11.86 -15.63
C MET A 1 11.54 -11.96 -14.91
N GLU A 2 12.25 -13.08 -14.98
CA GLU A 2 13.56 -13.26 -14.31
C GLU A 2 14.58 -12.15 -14.64
N ARG A 3 14.72 -11.81 -15.93
CA ARG A 3 15.57 -10.69 -16.38
C ARG A 3 15.24 -9.37 -15.68
N GLU A 4 13.95 -9.02 -15.58
CA GLU A 4 13.51 -7.78 -14.95
C GLU A 4 13.86 -7.73 -13.46
N ILE A 5 13.79 -8.86 -12.77
CA ILE A 5 14.18 -8.96 -11.35
C ILE A 5 15.68 -8.76 -11.21
N LEU A 6 16.49 -9.37 -12.08
CA LEU A 6 17.93 -9.17 -12.07
C LEU A 6 18.30 -7.71 -12.36
N THR A 7 17.67 -7.09 -13.35
CA THR A 7 17.86 -5.68 -13.65
C THR A 7 17.42 -4.79 -12.48
N PHE A 8 16.30 -5.08 -11.83
CA PHE A 8 15.89 -4.38 -10.60
C PHE A 8 16.95 -4.51 -9.50
N ILE A 9 17.50 -5.70 -9.28
CA ILE A 9 18.55 -5.96 -8.28
C ILE A 9 19.84 -5.18 -8.61
N GLU A 10 20.19 -5.05 -9.89
CA GLU A 10 21.31 -4.19 -10.32
C GLU A 10 21.10 -2.72 -9.95
N HIS A 11 19.87 -2.21 -10.10
CA HIS A 11 19.53 -0.85 -9.66
C HIS A 11 19.64 -0.72 -8.13
N LEU A 12 19.11 -1.68 -7.37
CA LEU A 12 19.25 -1.69 -5.90
C LEU A 12 20.71 -1.62 -5.46
N ARG A 13 21.59 -2.42 -6.09
CA ARG A 13 23.03 -2.42 -5.80
C ARG A 13 23.70 -1.10 -6.12
N THR A 14 23.34 -0.49 -7.26
CA THR A 14 23.85 0.83 -7.67
C THR A 14 23.48 1.92 -6.67
N HIS A 15 22.32 1.79 -6.01
CA HIS A 15 21.83 2.71 -4.97
C HIS A 15 22.18 2.29 -3.53
N GLY A 16 23.16 1.40 -3.35
CA GLY A 16 23.74 1.09 -2.05
C GLY A 16 23.03 -0.01 -1.25
N ILE A 17 22.01 -0.66 -1.80
CA ILE A 17 21.41 -1.86 -1.21
C ILE A 17 22.24 -3.06 -1.65
N ARG A 18 23.04 -3.61 -0.74
CA ARG A 18 23.75 -4.88 -0.97
C ARG A 18 22.73 -6.03 -1.02
N VAL A 19 22.68 -6.70 -2.17
CA VAL A 19 21.88 -7.91 -2.41
C VAL A 19 22.83 -9.07 -2.68
N SER A 20 22.81 -10.08 -1.82
CA SER A 20 23.55 -11.34 -1.93
C SER A 20 22.94 -12.28 -2.98
N THR A 21 23.66 -13.35 -3.31
CA THR A 21 23.16 -14.40 -4.21
C THR A 21 21.95 -15.12 -3.63
N ALA A 22 21.92 -15.34 -2.31
CA ALA A 22 20.79 -15.99 -1.64
C ALA A 22 19.52 -15.13 -1.74
N GLU A 23 19.61 -13.83 -1.42
CA GLU A 23 18.50 -12.89 -1.54
C GLU A 23 18.02 -12.76 -3.00
N THR A 24 18.95 -12.84 -3.97
CA THR A 24 18.60 -12.86 -5.41
C THR A 24 17.78 -14.10 -5.78
N LEU A 25 18.20 -15.29 -5.34
CA LEU A 25 17.46 -16.53 -5.56
C LEU A 25 16.07 -16.50 -4.90
N ASP A 26 15.99 -15.97 -3.69
CA ASP A 26 14.71 -15.87 -2.96
C ASP A 26 13.77 -14.86 -3.63
N ALA A 27 14.27 -13.71 -4.09
CA ALA A 27 13.49 -12.75 -4.86
C ALA A 27 12.92 -13.39 -6.15
N MET A 28 13.71 -14.17 -6.87
CA MET A 28 13.25 -14.88 -8.07
C MET A 28 12.18 -15.93 -7.74
N ARG A 29 12.35 -16.70 -6.66
CA ARG A 29 11.35 -17.67 -6.20
C ARG A 29 10.05 -17.00 -5.80
N CYS A 30 10.12 -15.93 -5.02
CA CYS A 30 8.97 -15.15 -4.59
C CYS A 30 8.17 -14.60 -5.79
N ALA A 31 8.86 -14.05 -6.80
CA ALA A 31 8.20 -13.53 -7.99
C ALA A 31 7.63 -14.62 -8.91
N ALA A 32 8.14 -15.85 -8.84
CA ALA A 32 7.62 -17.01 -9.58
C ALA A 32 6.35 -17.60 -8.94
N VAL A 33 5.99 -17.20 -7.71
CA VAL A 33 4.76 -17.68 -7.05
C VAL A 33 3.53 -17.18 -7.82
N PRO A 34 2.59 -18.07 -8.21
CA PRO A 34 1.37 -17.68 -8.89
C PRO A 34 0.59 -16.60 -8.13
N GLY A 35 0.13 -15.57 -8.84
CA GLY A 35 -0.63 -14.46 -8.26
C GLY A 35 0.19 -13.30 -7.70
N ILE A 36 1.50 -13.47 -7.44
CA ILE A 36 2.35 -12.37 -6.95
C ILE A 36 2.45 -11.25 -7.99
N LEU A 37 2.68 -11.60 -9.26
CA LEU A 37 2.84 -10.63 -10.35
C LEU A 37 1.54 -9.92 -10.73
N THR A 38 0.38 -10.43 -10.31
CA THR A 38 -0.93 -9.86 -10.68
C THR A 38 -1.20 -8.54 -9.98
N HIS A 39 -0.58 -8.29 -8.83
CA HIS A 39 -0.76 -7.05 -8.09
C HIS A 39 0.60 -6.47 -7.70
N ARG A 40 0.80 -5.20 -8.06
CA ARG A 40 2.00 -4.44 -7.76
C ARG A 40 2.37 -4.48 -6.27
N GLU A 41 1.37 -4.36 -5.39
CA GLU A 41 1.58 -4.41 -3.94
C GLU A 41 2.06 -5.79 -3.47
N ARG A 42 1.57 -6.88 -4.07
CA ARG A 42 2.02 -8.25 -3.75
C ARG A 42 3.47 -8.46 -4.20
N LEU A 43 3.83 -7.98 -5.39
CA LEU A 43 5.20 -8.02 -5.86
C LEU A 43 6.13 -7.18 -4.96
N HIS A 44 5.69 -5.99 -4.57
CA HIS A 44 6.44 -5.12 -3.65
C HIS A 44 6.70 -5.82 -2.31
N ALA A 45 5.66 -6.38 -1.69
CA ALA A 45 5.77 -7.09 -0.43
C ALA A 45 6.68 -8.33 -0.54
N ALA A 46 6.53 -9.11 -1.61
CA ALA A 46 7.31 -10.33 -1.82
C ALA A 46 8.81 -10.04 -2.03
N LEU A 47 9.14 -9.04 -2.87
CA LEU A 47 10.53 -8.63 -3.06
C LEU A 47 11.10 -7.94 -1.81
N GLY A 48 10.29 -7.14 -1.11
CA GLY A 48 10.68 -6.50 0.14
C GLY A 48 11.04 -7.52 1.21
N ALA A 49 10.24 -8.58 1.36
CA ALA A 49 10.50 -9.68 2.28
C ALA A 49 11.80 -10.45 1.97
N ALA A 50 12.15 -10.59 0.68
CA ALA A 50 13.36 -11.29 0.26
C ALA A 50 14.64 -10.44 0.35
N ILE A 51 14.55 -9.11 0.22
CA ILE A 51 15.71 -8.24 0.02
C ILE A 51 15.97 -7.27 1.19
N VAL A 52 14.92 -6.79 1.87
CA VAL A 52 15.04 -5.75 2.89
C VAL A 52 15.33 -6.41 4.25
N THR A 53 16.62 -6.56 4.56
CA THR A 53 17.08 -7.16 5.82
C THR A 53 17.33 -6.13 6.92
N ARG A 54 17.37 -4.84 6.57
CA ARG A 54 17.58 -3.73 7.53
C ARG A 54 16.57 -2.62 7.29
N LEU A 55 16.13 -1.99 8.37
CA LEU A 55 15.18 -0.87 8.30
C LEU A 55 15.70 0.30 7.45
N SER A 56 17.01 0.56 7.48
CA SER A 56 17.65 1.61 6.68
C SER A 56 17.56 1.39 5.16
N GLN A 57 17.31 0.16 4.70
CA GLN A 57 17.16 -0.13 3.28
C GLN A 57 15.74 0.15 2.77
N LYS A 58 14.75 0.21 3.67
CA LYS A 58 13.32 0.24 3.31
C LYS A 58 12.98 1.44 2.42
N GLN A 59 13.41 2.64 2.81
CA GLN A 59 13.12 3.86 2.05
C GLN A 59 13.70 3.82 0.64
N THR A 60 14.97 3.40 0.51
CA THR A 60 15.64 3.29 -0.79
C THR A 60 15.01 2.21 -1.66
N PHE A 61 14.64 1.06 -1.08
CA PHE A 61 13.94 -0.01 -1.78
C PHE A 61 12.59 0.47 -2.33
N ASP A 62 11.76 1.10 -1.49
CA ASP A 62 10.44 1.59 -1.88
C ASP A 62 10.54 2.60 -3.04
N ALA A 63 11.50 3.52 -2.96
CA ALA A 63 11.73 4.51 -4.01
C ALA A 63 12.14 3.86 -5.35
N ILE A 64 13.07 2.91 -5.32
CA ILE A 64 13.54 2.24 -6.55
C ILE A 64 12.43 1.35 -7.11
N PHE A 65 11.65 0.67 -6.27
CA PHE A 65 10.50 -0.11 -6.72
C PHE A 65 9.41 0.79 -7.33
N ALA A 66 9.17 1.97 -6.75
CA ALA A 66 8.30 2.98 -7.31
C ALA A 66 8.73 3.39 -8.71
N LEU A 67 10.01 3.68 -8.91
CA LEU A 67 10.54 4.07 -10.21
C LEU A 67 10.55 2.91 -11.22
N PHE A 68 11.08 1.76 -10.83
CA PHE A 68 11.31 0.63 -11.75
C PHE A 68 10.01 -0.01 -12.23
N PHE A 69 9.03 -0.19 -11.36
CA PHE A 69 7.76 -0.86 -11.68
C PHE A 69 6.58 0.11 -11.81
N GLY A 70 6.77 1.40 -11.52
CA GLY A 70 5.70 2.41 -11.52
C GLY A 70 5.63 3.22 -12.81
N LEU A 71 6.67 3.18 -13.64
CA LEU A 71 6.55 3.60 -15.03
C LEU A 71 5.77 2.50 -15.77
N ALA A 72 4.47 2.72 -15.93
CA ALA A 72 3.73 1.99 -16.96
C ALA A 72 4.44 2.23 -18.29
N PRO A 73 4.64 1.19 -19.14
CA PRO A 73 5.10 1.43 -20.49
C PRO A 73 4.15 2.43 -21.13
N ILE A 74 4.68 3.50 -21.73
CA ILE A 74 3.92 4.32 -22.66
C ILE A 74 3.51 3.35 -23.77
N SER A 75 2.26 2.89 -23.70
CA SER A 75 1.67 2.11 -24.78
C SER A 75 1.64 3.04 -25.98
N THR A 76 2.57 2.87 -26.91
CA THR A 76 2.49 3.45 -28.25
C THR A 76 1.49 2.69 -29.11
N ALA A 77 0.38 2.23 -28.51
CA ALA A 77 -0.81 1.91 -29.27
C ALA A 77 -1.35 3.25 -29.75
N ALA A 78 -1.30 3.41 -31.07
CA ALA A 78 -1.77 4.58 -31.80
C ALA A 78 -3.11 5.06 -31.27
N SER A 79 -3.26 6.38 -31.25
CA SER A 79 -4.50 7.12 -31.07
C SER A 79 -5.67 6.43 -31.76
N ASP A 80 -6.72 6.12 -31.01
CA ASP A 80 -8.09 6.45 -31.37
C ASP A 80 -8.99 6.33 -30.13
N ASP A 81 -9.49 7.49 -29.71
CA ASP A 81 -10.76 7.76 -29.05
C ASP A 81 -11.12 7.06 -27.71
N ALA A 82 -11.18 7.86 -26.64
CA ALA A 82 -12.39 8.09 -25.84
C ALA A 82 -12.08 8.43 -24.37
N SER A 83 -12.64 9.58 -23.98
CA SER A 83 -12.66 10.21 -22.67
C SER A 83 -13.19 9.34 -21.51
N ALA A 84 -12.46 9.32 -20.39
CA ALA A 84 -13.00 9.25 -19.02
C ALA A 84 -11.86 9.69 -18.08
N GLY A 85 -11.90 10.79 -17.33
CA GLY A 85 -13.03 11.50 -16.75
C GLY A 85 -12.57 11.84 -15.33
N GLY A 86 -12.02 13.04 -15.14
CA GLY A 86 -11.72 13.54 -13.81
C GLY A 86 -12.99 14.03 -13.13
N SER A 87 -13.15 13.74 -11.84
CA SER A 87 -13.73 14.68 -10.88
C SER A 87 -13.23 14.36 -9.49
N ILE A 88 -12.57 15.36 -8.91
CA ILE A 88 -12.31 15.48 -7.47
C ILE A 88 -13.54 16.19 -6.93
N ASP A 89 -14.36 15.49 -6.16
CA ASP A 89 -15.44 16.11 -5.38
C ASP A 89 -15.05 16.05 -3.91
N THR A 90 -14.38 17.13 -3.49
CA THR A 90 -14.22 17.46 -2.07
C THR A 90 -15.47 18.21 -1.66
N ASP A 91 -16.36 17.59 -0.89
CA ASP A 91 -17.51 18.28 -0.32
C ASP A 91 -17.29 18.47 1.19
N SER A 92 -17.15 19.73 1.57
CA SER A 92 -17.01 20.19 2.95
C SER A 92 -18.30 20.90 3.36
N ASN A 93 -19.01 20.27 4.30
CA ASN A 93 -19.83 20.86 5.37
C ASN A 93 -20.83 21.99 5.04
N ALA A 94 -22.13 21.69 5.16
CA ALA A 94 -23.15 22.68 5.51
C ALA A 94 -24.23 22.08 6.44
N MET A 95 -24.56 22.85 7.48
CA MET A 95 -25.38 22.58 8.67
C MET A 95 -26.86 22.96 8.47
N ALA A 96 -27.79 22.12 8.96
CA ALA A 96 -29.12 22.45 9.51
C ALA A 96 -29.72 21.12 10.04
N GLY A 97 -30.33 20.96 11.21
CA GLY A 97 -31.04 21.85 12.12
C GLY A 97 -32.41 21.24 12.45
N GLN A 98 -32.66 20.96 13.74
CA GLN A 98 -33.96 20.76 14.43
C GLN A 98 -34.58 19.35 14.61
N GLU A 99 -34.33 18.82 15.82
CA GLU A 99 -35.25 18.32 16.90
C GLU A 99 -36.51 17.48 16.61
N ALA A 100 -36.64 16.35 17.34
CA ALA A 100 -37.66 16.20 18.39
C ALA A 100 -37.58 14.84 19.13
N SER A 101 -37.61 14.93 20.46
CA SER A 101 -38.34 14.08 21.40
C SER A 101 -38.04 12.57 21.47
N THR A 102 -37.33 12.15 22.51
CA THR A 102 -37.66 10.94 23.30
C THR A 102 -37.20 11.08 24.76
N ASP A 103 -38.20 11.08 25.64
CA ASP A 103 -38.30 10.79 27.09
C ASP A 103 -37.02 10.54 27.94
N PRO A 104 -36.89 11.19 29.12
CA PRO A 104 -35.85 10.86 30.09
C PRO A 104 -36.31 9.72 31.01
N GLU A 105 -35.74 8.53 30.86
CA GLU A 105 -35.84 7.50 31.90
C GLU A 105 -35.10 7.97 33.16
N GLN A 106 -35.88 8.07 34.24
CA GLN A 106 -35.45 8.42 35.58
C GLN A 106 -34.51 7.35 36.13
N PHE A 107 -33.25 7.73 36.38
CA PHE A 107 -32.33 6.96 37.21
C PHE A 107 -32.56 7.36 38.67
N ASP A 108 -33.44 6.62 39.36
CA ASP A 108 -33.67 6.77 40.80
C ASP A 108 -32.51 6.10 41.57
N GLY A 109 -31.56 6.93 41.98
CA GLY A 109 -30.51 6.55 42.90
C GLY A 109 -31.03 6.53 44.33
N THR A 110 -31.38 5.35 44.83
CA THR A 110 -31.40 5.06 46.27
C THR A 110 -30.69 3.73 46.53
N VAL A 111 -29.38 3.79 46.80
CA VAL A 111 -28.70 2.73 47.54
C VAL A 111 -28.52 3.22 48.96
N ASP A 112 -29.38 2.67 49.81
CA ASP A 112 -29.52 2.94 51.24
C ASP A 112 -28.20 2.62 51.97
N GLU A 113 -27.64 3.63 52.61
CA GLU A 113 -26.57 3.55 53.58
C GLU A 113 -27.21 3.28 54.95
N GLN A 114 -27.23 2.03 55.42
CA GLN A 114 -27.41 1.71 56.85
C GLN A 114 -26.57 0.50 57.27
N ALA A 115 -25.89 0.69 58.39
CA ALA A 115 -24.96 -0.20 59.05
C ALA A 115 -25.66 -1.37 59.78
N THR A 116 -24.94 -2.50 59.92
CA THR A 116 -24.69 -3.23 61.19
C THR A 116 -23.73 -4.38 60.92
#